data_AF-A0A4Q3TAE4-F1
#
_entry.id   AF-A0A4Q3TAE4-F1
#
_cell.length_a   1.000
_cell.length_b   1.000
_cell.length_c   1.000
_cell.angle_alpha   90.00
_cell.angle_beta   90.00
_cell.angle_gamma   90.00
#
_symmetry.space_group_name_H-M   'P 1'
#
loop_
_entity.id
_entity.type
_entity.pdbx_description
1 polymer ?
#
loop_
_entity_poly.entity_id
_entity_poly.type
_entity_poly.pdbx_seq_one_letter_code
_entity_poly.pdbx_strand_id
1 'polypeptide(L)'
;MPDAWPPAQYGAYKRRLHRILALYVLGVVAFLLLMAWAEQQGLSRQWIGPIFLFFTVMIYAGIGIYGRTSEAEEYYVAGRRIPAMYNGMAAAADWMSAASFISLAGGLYLQGFSGTDGQPGGLAYVLGWTGGFCLVGLLVAPHLRRLGLYTVPDYFALRFGGRWPRLIA
;
A
#
# COMPACT_ATOMS: atom_id res chain seq x y z
N MET A 1 4.36 22.97 -12.64
CA MET A 1 4.18 22.40 -11.28
C MET A 1 3.00 23.13 -10.68
N PRO A 2 1.93 22.45 -10.23
CA PRO A 2 0.86 23.13 -9.50
C PRO A 2 1.45 23.78 -8.25
N ASP A 3 0.89 24.92 -7.86
CA ASP A 3 1.42 25.83 -6.84
C ASP A 3 1.88 25.08 -5.59
N ALA A 4 3.20 25.08 -5.38
CA ALA A 4 3.80 24.50 -4.18
C ALA A 4 3.20 25.24 -2.97
N TRP A 5 2.54 24.50 -2.08
CA TRP A 5 1.93 25.08 -0.89
C TRP A 5 2.96 25.94 -0.13
N PRO A 6 2.58 27.14 0.34
CA PRO A 6 3.41 27.90 1.25
C PRO A 6 3.89 27.02 2.41
N PRO A 7 5.15 27.14 2.87
CA PRO A 7 5.72 26.25 3.89
C PRO A 7 4.86 26.10 5.16
N ALA A 8 4.21 27.18 5.59
CA ALA A 8 3.30 27.17 6.74
C ALA A 8 2.05 26.30 6.52
N GLN A 9 1.44 26.38 5.33
CA GLN A 9 0.26 25.60 4.97
C GLN A 9 0.61 24.10 4.87
N TYR A 10 1.75 23.77 4.27
CA TYR A 10 2.23 22.39 4.19
C TYR A 10 2.57 21.81 5.57
N GLY A 11 3.18 22.60 6.45
CA GLY A 11 3.44 22.21 7.84
C GLY A 11 2.17 21.89 8.63
N ALA A 12 1.12 22.70 8.47
CA ALA A 12 -0.18 22.45 9.08
C ALA A 12 -0.84 21.17 8.56
N TYR A 13 -0.76 20.93 7.24
CA TYR A 13 -1.24 19.70 6.62
C TYR A 13 -0.52 18.46 7.11
N LYS A 14 0.82 18.49 7.19
CA LYS A 14 1.61 17.38 7.71
C LYS A 14 1.22 17.06 9.17
N ARG A 15 1.04 18.07 10.02
CA ARG A 15 0.55 17.87 11.41
C ARG A 15 -0.83 17.24 11.45
N ARG A 16 -1.77 17.68 10.60
CA ARG A 16 -3.09 17.07 10.47
C ARG A 16 -2.98 15.60 10.08
N LEU A 17 -2.11 15.27 9.13
CA LEU A 17 -1.89 13.90 8.67
C LEU A 17 -1.30 13.01 9.77
N HIS A 18 -0.32 13.49 10.53
CA HIS A 18 0.21 12.78 11.70
C HIS A 18 -0.89 12.49 12.72
N ARG A 19 -1.74 13.46 13.03
CA ARG A 19 -2.86 13.28 13.96
C ARG A 19 -3.87 12.25 13.44
N ILE A 20 -4.23 12.31 12.16
CA ILE A 20 -5.14 11.33 11.55
C ILE A 20 -4.54 9.92 11.61
N LEU A 21 -3.26 9.77 11.23
CA LEU A 21 -2.59 8.48 11.30
C LEU A 21 -2.51 7.96 12.74
N ALA A 22 -2.15 8.81 13.71
CA ALA A 22 -2.09 8.44 15.12
C ALA A 22 -3.45 7.98 15.65
N LEU A 23 -4.53 8.71 15.33
CA LEU A 23 -5.90 8.31 15.69
C LEU A 23 -6.30 7.00 15.03
N TYR A 24 -5.95 6.78 13.76
CA TYR A 24 -6.19 5.53 13.05
C TYR A 24 -5.46 4.36 13.72
N VAL A 25 -4.15 4.50 13.99
CA VAL A 25 -3.34 3.47 14.66
C VAL A 25 -3.88 3.16 16.06
N LEU A 26 -4.21 4.19 16.84
CA LEU A 26 -4.84 4.01 18.15
C LEU A 26 -6.18 3.28 18.05
N GLY A 27 -7.01 3.63 17.06
CA GLY A 27 -8.28 2.96 16.80
C GLY A 27 -8.10 1.49 16.43
N VAL A 28 -7.12 1.17 15.57
CA VAL A 28 -6.78 -0.21 15.21
C VAL A 28 -6.29 -0.98 16.43
N VAL A 29 -5.35 -0.43 17.21
CA VAL A 29 -4.84 -1.08 18.43
C VAL A 29 -5.97 -1.33 19.43
N ALA A 30 -6.83 -0.34 19.67
CA ALA A 30 -7.98 -0.48 20.54
C ALA A 30 -8.94 -1.58 20.05
N PHE A 31 -9.22 -1.62 18.75
CA PHE A 31 -10.03 -2.68 18.15
C PHE A 31 -9.41 -4.07 18.33
N LEU A 32 -8.10 -4.22 18.08
CA LEU A 32 -7.39 -5.48 18.30
C LEU A 32 -7.46 -5.93 19.76
N LEU A 33 -7.23 -5.03 20.70
CA LEU A 33 -7.30 -5.32 22.14
C LEU A 33 -8.72 -5.71 22.57
N LEU A 34 -9.74 -5.01 22.05
CA LEU A 34 -11.14 -5.33 22.32
C LEU A 34 -11.52 -6.71 21.77
N MET A 35 -11.05 -7.05 20.56
CA MET A 35 -11.28 -8.38 19.99
C MET A 35 -10.57 -9.48 20.76
N ALA A 36 -9.32 -9.26 21.18
CA ALA A 36 -8.57 -10.20 22.01
C ALA A 36 -9.24 -10.41 23.38
N TRP A 37 -9.74 -9.33 24.00
CA TRP A 37 -10.51 -9.42 25.24
C TRP A 37 -11.83 -10.18 25.03
N ALA A 38 -12.56 -9.90 23.94
CA ALA A 38 -13.80 -10.60 23.62
C ALA A 38 -13.59 -12.10 23.39
N GLU A 39 -12.48 -12.50 22.75
CA GLU A 39 -12.09 -13.90 22.60
C GLU A 39 -11.89 -14.57 23.98
N GLN A 40 -11.23 -13.91 24.93
CA GLN A 40 -11.04 -14.41 26.29
C GLN A 40 -12.35 -14.56 27.07
N GLN A 41 -13.36 -13.73 26.77
CA GLN A 41 -14.71 -13.85 27.34
C GLN A 41 -15.58 -14.93 26.67
N GLY A 42 -15.02 -15.69 25.70
CA GLY A 42 -15.70 -16.81 25.05
C GLY A 42 -16.36 -16.47 23.72
N LEU A 43 -16.04 -15.33 23.09
CA LEU A 43 -16.50 -15.05 21.72
C LEU A 43 -15.99 -16.13 20.76
N SER A 44 -16.90 -16.89 20.16
CA SER A 44 -16.52 -18.00 19.28
C SER A 44 -15.80 -17.52 18.01
N ARG A 45 -14.83 -18.32 17.54
CA ARG A 45 -13.97 -18.02 16.38
C ARG A 45 -14.74 -17.73 15.09
N GLN A 46 -15.93 -18.30 14.94
CA GLN A 46 -16.82 -18.05 13.81
C GLN A 46 -17.26 -16.58 13.69
N TRP A 47 -17.27 -15.81 14.79
CA TRP A 47 -17.66 -14.40 14.77
C TRP A 47 -16.47 -13.45 14.62
N ILE A 48 -15.29 -13.85 15.11
CA ILE A 48 -14.09 -13.00 15.10
C ILE A 48 -13.72 -12.59 13.66
N GLY A 49 -13.64 -13.56 12.74
CA GLY A 49 -13.28 -13.31 11.34
C GLY A 49 -14.22 -12.32 10.64
N PRO A 50 -15.55 -12.57 10.64
CA PRO A 50 -16.52 -11.65 10.06
C PRO A 50 -16.50 -10.24 10.68
N ILE A 51 -16.32 -10.11 12.00
CA ILE A 51 -16.23 -8.80 12.66
C ILE A 51 -15.00 -8.03 12.17
N PHE A 52 -13.84 -8.69 12.10
CA PHE A 52 -12.61 -8.10 11.55
C PHE A 52 -12.81 -7.62 10.11
N LEU A 53 -13.37 -8.47 9.25
CA LEU A 53 -13.62 -8.15 7.86
C LEU A 53 -14.60 -6.97 7.74
N PHE A 54 -15.73 -7.03 8.42
CA PHE A 54 -16.75 -5.98 8.35
C PHE A 54 -16.21 -4.64 8.86
N PHE A 55 -15.52 -4.63 10.00
CA PHE A 55 -14.96 -3.42 10.59
C PHE A 55 -13.97 -2.74 9.63
N THR A 56 -13.03 -3.50 9.07
CA THR A 56 -12.03 -2.97 8.14
C THR A 56 -12.67 -2.45 6.85
N VAL A 57 -13.62 -3.18 6.26
CA VAL A 57 -14.35 -2.73 5.07
C VAL A 57 -15.15 -1.45 5.34
N MET A 58 -15.83 -1.37 6.49
CA MET A 58 -16.61 -0.17 6.85
C MET A 58 -15.73 1.05 7.11
N ILE A 59 -14.55 0.87 7.70
CA ILE A 59 -13.57 1.96 7.84
C ILE A 59 -13.16 2.48 6.47
N TYR A 60 -12.78 1.60 5.54
CA TYR A 60 -12.37 2.02 4.19
C TYR A 60 -13.51 2.69 3.43
N ALA A 61 -14.74 2.16 3.54
CA ALA A 61 -15.92 2.77 2.95
C ALA A 61 -16.16 4.18 3.53
N GLY A 62 -16.06 4.34 4.86
CA GLY A 62 -16.16 5.64 5.53
C GLY A 62 -15.10 6.63 5.08
N ILE A 63 -13.84 6.19 4.96
CA ILE A 63 -12.74 7.00 4.41
C ILE A 63 -13.04 7.40 2.96
N GLY A 64 -13.52 6.49 2.13
CA GLY A 64 -13.88 6.75 0.74
C GLY A 64 -15.01 7.77 0.59
N ILE A 65 -16.05 7.69 1.44
CA ILE A 65 -17.15 8.66 1.46
C ILE A 65 -16.65 10.04 1.92
N TYR A 66 -15.83 10.09 2.98
CA TYR A 66 -15.28 11.34 3.49
C TYR A 66 -14.28 11.99 2.53
N GLY A 67 -13.49 11.19 1.83
CA GLY A 67 -12.45 11.61 0.89
C GLY A 67 -12.91 11.76 -0.56
N ARG A 68 -14.23 11.69 -0.84
CA ARG A 68 -14.77 11.76 -2.19
C ARG A 68 -14.36 13.05 -2.92
N THR A 69 -13.98 12.93 -4.19
CA THR A 69 -13.59 14.04 -5.06
C THR A 69 -13.96 13.75 -6.50
N SER A 70 -14.27 14.78 -7.29
CA SER A 70 -14.47 14.71 -8.75
C SER A 70 -13.21 15.07 -9.55
N GLU A 71 -12.20 15.64 -8.88
CA GLU A 71 -10.98 16.09 -9.55
C GLU A 71 -10.02 14.92 -9.75
N ALA A 72 -9.64 14.65 -11.01
CA ALA A 72 -8.78 13.52 -11.36
C ALA A 72 -7.40 13.58 -10.68
N GLU A 73 -6.81 14.78 -10.59
CA GLU A 73 -5.53 14.96 -9.90
C GLU A 73 -5.63 14.65 -8.40
N GLU A 74 -6.78 14.91 -7.79
CA GLU A 74 -7.01 14.54 -6.40
C GLU A 74 -7.33 13.06 -6.21
N TYR A 75 -8.07 12.48 -7.16
CA TYR A 75 -8.46 11.08 -7.12
C TYR A 75 -7.27 10.14 -7.33
N TYR A 76 -6.44 10.38 -8.35
CA TYR A 76 -5.37 9.45 -8.74
C TYR A 76 -4.07 9.66 -7.97
N VAL A 77 -3.72 10.90 -7.63
CA VAL A 77 -2.40 11.22 -7.07
C VAL A 77 -2.47 12.11 -5.84
N ALA A 78 -3.68 12.35 -5.29
CA ALA A 78 -3.93 13.20 -4.14
C ALA A 78 -3.20 14.55 -4.26
N GLY A 79 -3.27 15.21 -5.43
CA GLY A 79 -2.61 16.49 -5.69
C GLY A 79 -1.09 16.47 -5.51
N ARG A 80 -0.47 15.28 -5.49
CA ARG A 80 0.98 15.07 -5.33
C ARG A 80 1.55 15.71 -4.06
N ARG A 81 0.71 15.94 -3.04
CA ARG A 81 1.07 16.61 -1.77
C ARG A 81 1.39 15.65 -0.61
N ILE A 82 1.20 14.35 -0.80
CA ILE A 82 1.43 13.35 0.25
C ILE A 82 2.94 13.29 0.56
N PRO A 83 3.36 13.42 1.84
CA PRO A 83 4.77 13.35 2.18
C PRO A 83 5.36 11.96 1.89
N ALA A 84 6.64 11.91 1.52
CA ALA A 84 7.32 10.70 1.06
C ALA A 84 7.18 9.50 2.03
N MET A 85 7.26 9.73 3.35
CA MET A 85 7.11 8.67 4.35
C MET A 85 5.75 7.97 4.24
N TYR A 86 4.66 8.72 4.08
CA TYR A 86 3.33 8.14 3.98
C TYR A 86 3.11 7.42 2.65
N ASN A 87 3.65 7.95 1.55
CA ASN A 87 3.66 7.22 0.27
C ASN A 87 4.44 5.92 0.38
N GLY A 88 5.59 5.92 1.08
CA GLY A 88 6.37 4.71 1.34
C GLY A 88 5.61 3.69 2.18
N MET A 89 4.93 4.14 3.24
CA MET A 89 4.07 3.29 4.06
C MET A 89 2.91 2.68 3.26
N ALA A 90 2.24 3.50 2.43
CA ALA A 90 1.14 3.02 1.58
C ALA A 90 1.64 1.99 0.56
N ALA A 91 2.75 2.28 -0.12
CA ALA A 91 3.36 1.36 -1.07
C ALA A 91 3.81 0.04 -0.40
N ALA A 92 4.35 0.10 0.83
CA ALA A 92 4.71 -1.09 1.59
C ALA A 92 3.48 -1.89 2.05
N ALA A 93 2.37 -1.24 2.38
CA ALA A 93 1.12 -1.89 2.74
C ALA A 93 0.49 -2.61 1.52
N ASP A 94 0.48 -1.96 0.36
CA ASP A 94 -0.03 -2.56 -0.89
C ASP A 94 0.88 -3.69 -1.40
N TRP A 95 2.17 -3.64 -1.07
CA TRP A 95 3.12 -4.71 -1.34
C TRP A 95 2.86 -5.97 -0.49
N MET A 96 2.17 -5.84 0.65
CA MET A 96 1.79 -6.95 1.53
C MET A 96 0.48 -7.62 1.10
N SER A 97 0.49 -8.94 0.93
CA SER A 97 -0.72 -9.72 0.65
C SER A 97 -0.68 -11.10 1.31
N ALA A 98 -1.83 -11.79 1.35
CA ALA A 98 -1.88 -13.18 1.80
C ALA A 98 -0.98 -14.10 0.95
N ALA A 99 -0.85 -13.82 -0.34
CA ALA A 99 0.06 -14.53 -1.22
C ALA A 99 1.51 -14.40 -0.75
N SER A 100 1.93 -13.21 -0.29
CA SER A 100 3.26 -12.98 0.27
C SER A 100 3.54 -13.86 1.49
N PHE A 101 2.58 -13.94 2.43
CA PHE A 101 2.74 -14.75 3.64
C PHE A 101 2.80 -16.24 3.34
N ILE A 102 1.89 -16.74 2.51
CA ILE A 102 1.81 -18.16 2.17
C ILE A 102 3.01 -18.57 1.30
N SER A 103 3.37 -17.74 0.33
CA SER A 103 4.53 -17.99 -0.56
C SER A 103 5.84 -18.02 0.23
N LEU A 104 6.02 -17.08 1.17
CA LEU A 104 7.19 -17.08 2.04
C LEU A 104 7.28 -18.35 2.90
N ALA A 105 6.20 -18.70 3.59
CA ALA A 105 6.16 -19.89 4.43
C ALA A 105 6.43 -21.17 3.63
N GLY A 106 5.76 -21.32 2.47
CA GLY A 106 5.98 -22.45 1.58
C GLY A 106 7.38 -22.50 0.98
N GLY A 107 7.92 -21.35 0.57
CA GLY A 107 9.27 -21.23 0.02
C GLY A 107 10.33 -21.63 1.03
N LEU A 108 10.23 -21.16 2.28
CA LEU A 108 11.13 -21.56 3.36
C LEU A 108 10.98 -23.04 3.73
N TYR A 109 9.76 -23.55 3.77
CA TYR A 109 9.49 -24.96 4.06
C TYR A 109 10.11 -25.90 3.02
N LEU A 110 10.01 -25.57 1.73
CA LEU A 110 10.49 -26.41 0.65
C LEU A 110 11.99 -26.21 0.34
N GLN A 111 12.49 -24.97 0.41
CA GLN A 111 13.82 -24.61 -0.10
C GLN A 111 14.82 -24.30 1.01
N GLY A 112 14.38 -24.27 2.27
CA GLY A 112 15.19 -23.81 3.41
C GLY A 112 15.57 -22.33 3.31
N PHE A 113 16.40 -21.87 4.24
CA PHE A 113 16.82 -20.47 4.29
C PHE A 113 17.93 -20.16 3.29
N SER A 114 18.99 -20.95 3.27
CA SER A 114 20.26 -20.68 2.56
C SER A 114 20.42 -21.40 1.21
N GLY A 115 19.42 -22.16 0.75
CA GLY A 115 19.47 -22.87 -0.52
C GLY A 115 20.46 -24.04 -0.54
N THR A 116 20.63 -24.65 -1.72
CA THR A 116 21.61 -25.70 -2.03
C THR A 116 22.21 -25.44 -3.41
N ASP A 117 23.17 -26.25 -3.86
CA ASP A 117 23.81 -26.08 -5.18
C ASP A 117 22.81 -26.07 -6.36
N GLY A 118 21.61 -26.64 -6.19
CA GLY A 118 20.54 -26.67 -7.18
C GLY A 118 19.40 -25.66 -6.99
N GLN A 119 19.38 -24.92 -5.87
CA GLN A 119 18.32 -23.93 -5.59
C GLN A 119 18.83 -22.76 -4.74
N PRO A 120 18.44 -21.52 -5.08
CA PRO A 120 18.94 -20.32 -4.40
C PRO A 120 18.42 -20.14 -2.96
N GLY A 121 17.42 -20.92 -2.54
CA GLY A 121 16.86 -20.88 -1.19
C GLY A 121 15.75 -19.84 -1.00
N GLY A 122 14.95 -20.00 0.05
CA GLY A 122 13.80 -19.15 0.33
C GLY A 122 14.18 -17.69 0.63
N LEU A 123 15.34 -17.42 1.23
CA LEU A 123 15.77 -16.04 1.48
C LEU A 123 16.16 -15.31 0.20
N ALA A 124 16.72 -16.00 -0.80
CA ALA A 124 17.02 -15.39 -2.09
C ALA A 124 15.74 -14.96 -2.81
N TYR A 125 14.65 -15.74 -2.69
CA TYR A 125 13.33 -15.36 -3.19
C TYR A 125 12.81 -14.07 -2.53
N VAL A 126 12.92 -13.97 -1.20
CA VAL A 126 12.53 -12.75 -0.46
C VAL A 126 13.36 -11.54 -0.88
N LEU A 127 14.67 -11.71 -0.96
CA LEU A 127 15.58 -10.64 -1.38
C LEU A 127 15.31 -10.19 -2.81
N GLY A 128 15.07 -11.12 -3.74
CA GLY A 128 14.75 -10.80 -5.13
C GLY A 128 13.44 -10.04 -5.26
N TRP A 129 12.38 -10.52 -4.60
CA TRP A 129 11.06 -9.88 -4.64
C TRP A 129 11.05 -8.51 -3.94
N THR A 130 11.59 -8.41 -2.73
CA THR A 130 11.65 -7.14 -1.96
C THR A 130 12.62 -6.16 -2.61
N GLY A 131 13.80 -6.64 -3.01
CA GLY A 131 14.81 -5.84 -3.69
C GLY A 131 14.30 -5.32 -5.03
N GLY A 132 13.61 -6.15 -5.80
CA GLY A 132 12.96 -5.75 -7.05
C GLY A 132 11.96 -4.62 -6.86
N PHE A 133 11.14 -4.69 -5.81
CA PHE A 133 10.22 -3.61 -5.45
C PHE A 133 10.94 -2.29 -5.16
N CYS A 134 12.03 -2.33 -4.39
CA CYS A 134 12.89 -1.16 -4.14
C CYS A 134 13.51 -0.61 -5.43
N LEU A 135 14.00 -1.47 -6.33
CA LEU A 135 14.58 -1.07 -7.61
C LEU A 135 13.55 -0.37 -8.50
N VAL A 136 12.32 -0.88 -8.58
CA VAL A 136 11.22 -0.21 -9.30
C VAL A 136 10.94 1.17 -8.69
N GLY A 137 10.86 1.27 -7.36
CA GLY A 137 10.65 2.54 -6.65
C GLY A 137 11.77 3.56 -6.88
N LEU A 138 13.02 3.13 -6.97
CA LEU A 138 14.18 4.02 -7.13
C LEU A 138 14.47 4.38 -8.59
N LEU A 139 14.28 3.44 -9.52
CA LEU A 139 14.71 3.61 -10.91
C LEU A 139 13.56 3.95 -11.85
N VAL A 140 12.38 3.36 -11.65
CA VAL A 140 11.23 3.49 -12.56
C VAL A 140 10.29 4.61 -12.11
N ALA A 141 9.92 4.63 -10.83
CA ALA A 141 8.94 5.58 -10.32
C ALA A 141 9.32 7.08 -10.54
N PRO A 142 10.60 7.52 -10.39
CA PRO A 142 10.95 8.91 -10.65
C PRO A 142 10.81 9.30 -12.13
N HIS A 143 11.03 8.36 -13.05
CA HIS A 143 10.82 8.60 -14.47
C HIS A 143 9.34 8.78 -14.78
N LEU A 144 8.49 7.87 -14.32
CA LEU A 144 7.03 7.97 -14.50
C LEU A 144 6.45 9.23 -13.85
N ARG A 145 6.92 9.59 -12.65
CA ARG A 145 6.47 10.80 -11.95
C ARG A 145 6.77 12.08 -12.72
N ARG A 146 7.87 12.14 -13.47
CA ARG A 146 8.22 13.30 -14.32
C ARG A 146 7.29 13.49 -15.51
N LEU A 147 6.65 12.42 -15.98
CA LEU A 147 5.73 12.49 -17.12
C LEU A 147 4.35 13.06 -16.75
N GLY A 148 4.05 13.20 -15.45
CA GLY A 148 2.77 13.78 -14.99
C GLY A 148 1.54 12.92 -15.27
N LEU A 149 1.73 11.68 -15.69
CA LEU A 149 0.68 10.72 -16.01
C LEU A 149 0.01 10.17 -14.74
N TYR A 150 -1.21 9.63 -14.89
CA TYR A 150 -1.98 9.05 -13.79
C TYR A 150 -1.88 7.52 -13.75
N THR A 151 -1.76 6.87 -14.89
CA THR A 151 -1.75 5.39 -14.98
C THR A 151 -0.60 4.85 -15.81
N VAL A 152 -0.23 3.58 -15.57
CA VAL A 152 0.78 2.87 -16.37
C VAL A 152 0.35 2.70 -17.84
N PRO A 153 -0.92 2.37 -18.16
CA PRO A 153 -1.38 2.35 -19.54
C PRO A 153 -1.20 3.67 -20.30
N ASP A 154 -1.31 4.82 -19.63
CA ASP A 154 -1.05 6.13 -20.25
C ASP A 154 0.41 6.27 -20.65
N TYR A 155 1.34 5.69 -19.88
CA TYR A 155 2.76 5.67 -20.23
C TYR A 155 2.99 4.85 -21.50
N PHE A 156 2.38 3.67 -21.61
CA PHE A 156 2.50 2.84 -22.82
C PHE A 156 1.88 3.51 -24.04
N ALA A 157 0.74 4.18 -23.89
CA ALA A 157 0.14 4.98 -24.95
C ALA A 157 1.06 6.12 -25.41
N LEU A 158 1.67 6.86 -24.48
CA LEU A 158 2.61 7.93 -24.77
C LEU A 158 3.89 7.41 -25.46
N ARG A 159 4.41 6.27 -25.00
CA ARG A 159 5.71 5.74 -25.45
C ARG A 159 5.64 5.01 -26.79
N PHE A 160 4.57 4.27 -27.05
CA PHE A 160 4.46 3.36 -28.19
C PHE A 160 3.33 3.74 -29.16
N GLY A 161 2.37 4.56 -28.74
CA GLY A 161 1.21 4.92 -29.54
C GLY A 161 0.22 3.78 -29.77
N GLY A 162 -0.97 4.11 -30.27
CA GLY A 162 -2.00 3.14 -30.63
C GLY A 162 -2.82 2.59 -29.46
N ARG A 163 -3.90 1.88 -29.80
CA ARG A 163 -4.86 1.33 -28.81
C ARG A 163 -4.32 0.12 -28.05
N TRP A 164 -3.55 -0.73 -28.73
CA TRP A 164 -3.11 -2.02 -28.19
C TRP A 164 -2.16 -1.90 -26.99
N PRO A 165 -1.12 -1.04 -26.99
CA PRO A 165 -0.24 -0.90 -25.83
C PRO A 165 -0.95 -0.45 -24.55
N ARG A 166 -2.04 0.34 -24.67
CA ARG A 166 -2.87 0.74 -23.52
C ARG A 166 -3.75 -0.41 -22.99
N LEU A 167 -4.11 -1.36 -23.86
CA LEU A 167 -5.08 -2.42 -23.56
C LEU A 167 -4.42 -3.63 -22.89
N ILE A 168 -3.14 -3.87 -23.19
CA ILE A 168 -2.36 -4.99 -22.65
C ILE A 168 -1.52 -4.61 -21.42
N ALA A 169 -1.38 -3.31 -21.16
CA ALA A 169 -0.69 -2.78 -19.98
C ALA A 169 -1.62 -2.74 -18.77
#